data_AF-A0AAP2S201-F1
#
_entry.id   AF-A0AAP2S201-F1
#
_cell.length_a   1.000
_cell.length_b   1.000
_cell.length_c   1.000
_cell.angle_alpha   90.00
_cell.angle_beta   90.00
_cell.angle_gamma   90.00
#
_symmetry.space_group_name_H-M   'P 1'
#
loop_
_entity.id
_entity.type
_entity.pdbx_description
1 polymer ?
#
loop_
_entity_poly.entity_id
_entity_poly.type
_entity_poly.pdbx_seq_one_letter_code
_entity_poly.pdbx_strand_id
1 'polypeptide(L)'
;MSFNILGPIAGGGVKLPLCSFQVPAGFPSPAADHIEQHISLDEVLNIRAPHVYLVMITGESMQGAGIFEGDLAVVDRSIEPAHGHIVVALLNNDPMCKRLCKRGTEVILLSENPKYPARYVLEGDELSIWGVITSTVRSHV
;
A
#
# COMPACT_ATOMS: atom_id res chain seq x y z
N MET A 1 -7.10 19.14 -1.09
CA MET A 1 -6.19 18.41 -0.18
C MET A 1 -5.01 17.94 -1.02
N SER A 2 -3.77 18.19 -0.61
CA SER A 2 -2.56 17.82 -1.34
C SER A 2 -2.05 16.44 -0.92
N PHE A 3 -1.64 15.61 -1.87
CA PHE A 3 -0.91 14.37 -1.62
C PHE A 3 0.52 14.56 -2.10
N ASN A 4 1.49 14.15 -1.27
CA ASN A 4 2.90 14.26 -1.61
C ASN A 4 3.36 12.96 -2.26
N ILE A 5 3.57 13.02 -3.58
CA ILE A 5 4.33 11.99 -4.30
C ILE A 5 5.80 12.26 -4.03
N LEU A 6 6.49 11.33 -3.36
CA LEU A 6 7.89 11.49 -2.97
C LEU A 6 8.87 11.29 -4.14
N GLY A 7 8.39 10.76 -5.27
CA GLY A 7 9.19 10.49 -6.46
C GLY A 7 9.68 9.03 -6.56
N PRO A 8 10.45 8.69 -7.62
CA PRO A 8 11.05 7.37 -7.79
C PRO A 8 12.21 7.15 -6.81
N ILE A 9 12.38 5.93 -6.30
CA ILE A 9 13.48 5.61 -5.36
C ILE A 9 14.82 5.60 -6.11
N ALA A 10 15.81 6.30 -5.57
CA ALA A 10 17.18 6.32 -6.11
C ALA A 10 17.87 4.97 -5.93
N GLY A 11 18.57 4.49 -6.96
CA GLY A 11 19.25 3.20 -7.01
C GLY A 11 20.42 3.13 -6.04
N GLY A 12 20.17 2.66 -4.82
CA GLY A 12 21.18 2.51 -3.77
C GLY A 12 20.69 1.65 -2.62
N GLY A 13 20.13 0.46 -2.90
CA GLY A 13 19.69 -0.45 -1.84
C GLY A 13 20.85 -1.24 -1.24
N VAL A 14 21.11 -1.04 0.04
CA VAL A 14 22.01 -1.87 0.84
C VAL A 14 21.30 -3.20 1.13
N LYS A 15 21.97 -4.33 0.89
CA LYS A 15 21.47 -5.65 1.34
C LYS A 15 21.63 -5.72 2.85
N LEU A 16 20.55 -5.97 3.56
CA LEU A 16 20.55 -6.13 5.01
C LEU A 16 20.62 -7.63 5.35
N PRO A 17 21.33 -8.01 6.41
CA PRO A 17 21.24 -9.38 6.92
C PRO A 17 19.79 -9.65 7.33
N LEU A 18 19.20 -10.73 6.82
CA LEU A 18 17.91 -11.24 7.23
C LEU A 18 18.13 -12.33 8.28
N CYS A 19 17.57 -12.11 9.46
CA CYS A 19 17.47 -13.16 10.45
C CYS A 19 16.56 -14.29 9.93
N SER A 20 17.06 -15.53 9.90
CA SER A 20 16.28 -16.70 9.46
C SER A 20 15.17 -17.12 10.42
N PHE A 21 15.14 -16.59 11.64
CA PHE A 21 14.06 -16.82 12.59
C PHE A 21 12.97 -15.75 12.41
N GLN A 22 11.72 -16.18 12.30
CA GLN A 22 10.59 -15.28 12.46
C GLN A 22 10.51 -14.87 13.93
N VAL A 23 10.52 -13.57 14.22
CA VAL A 23 10.23 -13.07 15.57
C VAL A 23 8.72 -13.15 15.76
N PRO A 24 8.19 -14.08 16.56
CA PRO A 24 6.78 -14.00 16.91
C PRO A 24 6.55 -12.70 17.67
N ALA A 25 5.38 -12.09 17.54
CA ALA A 25 4.97 -10.99 18.40
C ALA A 25 4.77 -11.41 19.88
N GLY A 26 5.31 -12.56 20.29
CA GLY A 26 5.19 -13.22 21.60
C GLY A 26 6.50 -13.91 22.02
N PHE A 27 6.44 -14.85 22.97
CA PHE A 27 7.64 -15.42 23.60
C PHE A 27 8.47 -16.28 22.63
N PRO A 28 9.77 -15.99 22.41
CA PRO A 28 10.59 -16.73 21.47
C PRO A 28 11.07 -18.06 22.05
N SER A 29 11.02 -19.14 21.26
CA SER A 29 11.66 -20.41 21.60
C SER A 29 13.15 -20.39 21.18
N PRO A 30 14.08 -20.85 22.04
CA PRO A 30 15.52 -20.59 21.92
C PRO A 30 16.30 -21.48 20.93
N ALA A 31 15.64 -22.28 20.10
CA ALA A 31 16.32 -23.26 19.22
C ALA A 31 16.00 -23.01 17.75
N ALA A 32 16.85 -22.24 17.06
CA ALA A 32 16.91 -22.21 15.61
C ALA A 32 18.34 -21.91 15.15
N ASP A 33 18.98 -22.93 14.57
CA ASP A 33 20.30 -22.84 13.94
C ASP A 33 20.29 -21.81 12.80
N HIS A 34 21.34 -20.97 12.79
CA HIS A 34 21.49 -19.79 11.95
C HIS A 34 21.77 -20.13 10.48
N ILE A 35 20.92 -19.63 9.58
CA ILE A 35 21.24 -19.45 8.17
C ILE A 35 21.02 -17.97 7.87
N GLU A 36 22.08 -17.16 7.95
CA GLU A 36 22.00 -15.74 7.58
C GLU A 36 21.81 -15.63 6.06
N GLN A 37 20.58 -15.37 5.62
CA GLN A 37 20.32 -14.98 4.24
C GLN A 37 20.39 -13.45 4.14
N HIS A 38 20.88 -12.93 3.03
CA HIS A 38 20.86 -11.49 2.79
C HIS A 38 19.56 -11.14 2.08
N ILE A 39 18.80 -10.16 2.60
CA ILE A 39 17.57 -9.66 1.97
C ILE A 39 17.75 -8.19 1.59
N SER A 40 17.19 -7.80 0.45
CA SER A 40 17.04 -6.39 0.09
C SER A 40 15.57 -6.04 0.13
N LEU A 41 15.21 -4.97 0.84
CA LEU A 41 13.84 -4.45 0.82
C LEU A 41 13.41 -4.08 -0.60
N ASP A 42 14.35 -3.61 -1.42
CA ASP A 42 14.15 -3.33 -2.83
C ASP A 42 13.66 -4.56 -3.61
N GLU A 43 14.24 -5.73 -3.33
CA GLU A 43 13.89 -7.00 -3.97
C GLU A 43 12.54 -7.53 -3.43
N VAL A 44 12.30 -7.42 -2.13
CA VAL A 44 11.06 -7.89 -1.48
C VAL A 44 9.84 -7.08 -1.90
N LEU A 45 10.00 -5.76 -1.97
CA LEU A 45 8.92 -4.82 -2.27
C LEU A 45 8.89 -4.41 -3.74
N ASN A 46 9.77 -5.01 -4.57
CA ASN A 46 9.94 -4.75 -6.01
C ASN A 46 10.09 -3.25 -6.37
N ILE A 47 10.69 -2.45 -5.49
CA ILE A 47 10.59 -0.98 -5.56
C ILE A 47 11.50 -0.37 -6.64
N ARG A 48 12.41 -1.16 -7.22
CA ARG A 48 13.30 -0.71 -8.30
C ARG A 48 12.60 -0.61 -9.65
N ALA A 49 11.38 -1.13 -9.76
CA ALA A 49 10.65 -1.05 -11.00
C ALA A 49 10.17 0.38 -11.28
N PRO A 50 10.30 0.89 -12.52
CA PRO A 50 10.00 2.29 -12.86
C PRO A 50 8.51 2.67 -12.71
N HIS A 51 7.64 1.67 -12.56
CA HIS A 51 6.21 1.83 -12.36
C HIS A 51 5.79 1.81 -10.87
N VAL A 52 6.75 1.68 -9.94
CA VAL A 52 6.49 1.68 -8.50
C VAL A 52 6.79 3.05 -7.90
N TYR A 53 5.90 3.53 -7.05
CA TYR A 53 5.96 4.84 -6.42
C TYR A 53 5.69 4.75 -4.93
N LEU A 54 6.32 5.64 -4.16
CA LEU A 54 5.99 5.83 -2.75
C LEU A 54 4.99 6.97 -2.58
N VAL A 55 3.93 6.70 -1.82
CA VAL A 55 2.88 7.68 -1.49
C VAL A 55 2.71 7.74 0.01
N MET A 56 2.77 8.96 0.57
CA MET A 56 2.44 9.17 1.98
C MET A 56 0.93 9.09 2.17
N ILE A 57 0.48 8.22 3.07
CA ILE A 57 -0.94 8.08 3.41
C ILE A 57 -1.34 9.16 4.41
N THR A 58 -2.47 9.79 4.11
CA THR A 58 -3.11 10.78 4.98
C THR A 58 -4.53 10.31 5.33
N GLY A 59 -4.91 10.51 6.59
CA GLY A 59 -6.23 10.14 7.13
C GLY A 59 -6.41 8.67 7.51
N GLU A 60 -7.57 8.39 8.10
CA GLU A 60 -7.84 7.15 8.85
C GLU A 60 -8.75 6.14 8.14
N SER A 61 -9.17 6.44 6.91
CA SER A 61 -10.24 5.68 6.23
C SER A 61 -9.89 4.22 5.91
N MET A 62 -8.63 3.82 6.04
CA MET A 62 -8.14 2.48 5.71
C MET A 62 -7.58 1.70 6.90
N GLN A 63 -7.85 2.15 8.14
CA GLN A 63 -7.31 1.54 9.38
C GLN A 63 -7.63 0.04 9.52
N GLY A 64 -8.82 -0.41 9.13
CA GLY A 64 -9.22 -1.82 9.16
C GLY A 64 -8.43 -2.71 8.19
N ALA A 65 -7.79 -2.13 7.18
CA ALA A 65 -6.84 -2.83 6.30
C ALA A 65 -5.39 -2.76 6.80
N GLY A 66 -5.15 -2.23 8.00
CA GLY A 66 -3.80 -2.07 8.53
C GLY A 66 -3.07 -0.83 8.03
N ILE A 67 -3.73 0.06 7.27
CA ILE A 67 -3.15 1.27 6.68
C ILE A 67 -3.56 2.48 7.51
N PHE A 68 -2.57 3.20 8.04
CA PHE A 68 -2.80 4.30 8.97
C PHE A 68 -2.17 5.59 8.44
N GLU A 69 -2.57 6.70 9.03
CA GLU A 69 -2.00 8.00 8.72
C GLU A 69 -0.49 8.03 9.03
N GLY A 70 0.29 8.58 8.09
CA GLY A 70 1.76 8.61 8.17
C GLY A 70 2.45 7.38 7.57
N ASP A 71 1.70 6.38 7.12
CA ASP A 71 2.28 5.23 6.41
C ASP A 71 2.85 5.64 5.04
N LEU A 72 3.97 5.02 4.67
CA LEU A 72 4.48 5.05 3.31
C LEU A 72 3.91 3.87 2.54
N ALA A 73 2.99 4.13 1.62
CA ALA A 73 2.44 3.12 0.72
C ALA A 73 3.31 2.95 -0.52
N VAL A 74 3.58 1.69 -0.87
CA VAL A 74 4.19 1.30 -2.14
C VAL A 74 3.06 1.08 -3.14
N VAL A 75 3.06 1.86 -4.22
CA VAL A 75 2.03 1.86 -5.24
C VAL A 75 2.61 1.40 -6.56
N ASP A 76 2.06 0.34 -7.11
CA ASP A 76 2.43 -0.23 -8.40
C ASP A 76 1.42 0.19 -9.48
N ARG A 77 1.89 0.86 -10.52
CA ARG A 77 1.08 1.31 -11.66
C ARG A 77 0.98 0.31 -12.80
N SER A 78 1.76 -0.78 -12.76
CA SER A 78 1.70 -1.85 -13.76
C SER A 78 0.60 -2.87 -13.47
N ILE A 79 0.16 -2.96 -12.22
CA ILE A 79 -0.89 -3.89 -11.80
C ILE A 79 -2.25 -3.38 -12.26
N GLU A 80 -2.97 -4.21 -13.01
CA GLU A 80 -4.37 -3.93 -13.37
C GLU A 80 -5.27 -3.95 -12.12
N PRO A 81 -6.03 -2.87 -11.83
CA PRO A 81 -6.88 -2.79 -10.66
C PRO A 81 -8.06 -3.78 -10.71
N ALA A 82 -8.06 -4.74 -9.77
CA ALA A 82 -9.09 -5.76 -9.64
C ALA A 82 -10.00 -5.52 -8.41
N HIS A 83 -11.12 -6.23 -8.38
CA HIS A 83 -12.00 -6.25 -7.20
C HIS A 83 -11.22 -6.72 -5.97
N GLY A 84 -11.36 -6.01 -4.86
CA GLY A 84 -10.69 -6.30 -3.59
C GLY A 84 -9.33 -5.61 -3.43
N HIS A 85 -8.73 -5.08 -4.50
CA HIS A 85 -7.45 -4.37 -4.40
C HIS A 85 -7.61 -3.05 -3.65
N ILE A 86 -6.60 -2.67 -2.88
CA ILE A 86 -6.49 -1.33 -2.31
C ILE A 86 -5.79 -0.47 -3.36
N VAL A 87 -6.41 0.65 -3.72
CA VAL A 87 -5.98 1.48 -4.85
C VAL A 87 -5.87 2.93 -4.46
N VAL A 88 -4.98 3.63 -5.15
CA VAL A 88 -4.99 5.08 -5.21
C VAL A 88 -5.89 5.46 -6.40
N ALA A 89 -7.06 5.99 -6.10
CA ALA A 89 -8.03 6.47 -7.07
C ALA A 89 -8.05 8.00 -7.11
N LEU A 90 -8.25 8.56 -8.28
CA LEU A 90 -8.58 9.95 -8.52
C LEU A 90 -10.06 9.99 -8.91
N LEU A 91 -10.90 10.55 -8.06
CA LEU A 91 -12.32 10.74 -8.34
C LEU A 91 -12.56 12.23 -8.54
N ASN A 92 -12.94 12.65 -9.76
CA ASN A 92 -13.08 14.06 -10.13
C ASN A 92 -11.81 14.87 -9.82
N ASN A 93 -10.63 14.30 -10.09
CA ASN A 93 -9.29 14.80 -9.73
C ASN A 93 -8.96 14.84 -8.23
N ASP A 94 -9.85 14.37 -7.36
CA ASP A 94 -9.55 14.24 -5.93
C ASP A 94 -8.92 12.87 -5.61
N PRO A 95 -7.70 12.85 -5.05
CA PRO A 95 -6.99 11.64 -4.69
C PRO A 95 -7.57 10.99 -3.44
N MET A 96 -7.74 9.67 -3.50
CA MET A 96 -8.30 8.88 -2.41
C MET A 96 -7.72 7.46 -2.40
N CYS A 97 -7.41 6.99 -1.20
CA CYS A 97 -7.03 5.59 -0.94
C CYS A 97 -8.27 4.83 -0.48
N LYS A 98 -8.69 3.80 -1.23
CA LYS A 98 -9.88 2.99 -0.96
C LYS A 98 -9.70 1.57 -1.46
N ARG A 99 -10.50 0.64 -0.94
CA ARG A 99 -10.64 -0.69 -1.54
C ARG A 99 -11.59 -0.63 -2.72
N LEU A 100 -11.12 -1.07 -3.87
CA LEU A 100 -11.90 -1.15 -5.10
C LEU A 100 -12.88 -2.32 -5.03
N CYS A 101 -14.17 -2.04 -5.09
CA CYS A 101 -15.22 -3.04 -5.16
C CYS A 101 -15.97 -2.87 -6.48
N LYS A 102 -15.74 -3.78 -7.42
CA LYS A 102 -16.50 -3.87 -8.67
C LYS A 102 -17.66 -4.85 -8.49
N ARG A 103 -18.90 -4.43 -8.75
CA ARG A 103 -20.12 -5.26 -8.71
C ARG A 103 -20.88 -5.08 -10.03
N GLY A 104 -20.62 -5.95 -10.99
CA GLY A 104 -21.18 -5.81 -12.34
C GLY A 104 -20.69 -4.50 -12.98
N THR A 105 -21.62 -3.60 -13.29
CA THR A 105 -21.33 -2.27 -13.85
C THR A 105 -21.03 -1.22 -12.79
N GLU A 106 -21.30 -1.50 -11.52
CA GLU A 106 -21.09 -0.54 -10.43
C GLU A 106 -19.66 -0.62 -9.89
N VAL A 107 -19.06 0.56 -9.69
CA VAL A 107 -17.77 0.69 -9.01
C VAL A 107 -17.99 1.42 -7.69
N ILE A 108 -17.54 0.79 -6.62
CA ILE A 108 -17.67 1.30 -5.25
C ILE A 108 -16.26 1.38 -4.65
N LEU A 109 -15.93 2.53 -4.07
CA LEU A 109 -14.70 2.76 -3.33
C LEU A 109 -15.00 2.62 -1.83
N LEU A 110 -14.64 1.47 -1.28
CA LEU A 110 -14.90 1.12 0.11
C LEU A 110 -13.82 1.67 1.04
N SER A 111 -14.25 2.23 2.17
CA SER A 111 -13.37 2.54 3.30
C SER A 111 -13.31 1.32 4.22
N GLU A 112 -12.14 1.07 4.80
CA GLU A 112 -11.93 0.03 5.82
C GLU A 112 -12.03 0.63 7.23
N ASN A 113 -12.92 1.61 7.39
CA ASN A 113 -13.17 2.27 8.67
C ASN A 113 -14.66 2.62 8.75
N PRO A 114 -15.40 2.11 9.76
CA PRO A 114 -16.85 2.34 9.88
C PRO A 114 -17.26 3.82 9.94
N LYS A 115 -16.35 4.71 10.35
CA LYS A 115 -16.61 6.16 10.41
C LYS A 115 -16.67 6.81 9.02
N TYR A 116 -16.16 6.13 7.99
CA TYR A 116 -16.05 6.66 6.64
C TYR A 116 -16.97 5.89 5.70
N PRO A 117 -18.00 6.52 5.12
CA PRO A 117 -18.93 5.83 4.23
C PRO A 117 -18.24 5.37 2.94
N ALA A 118 -18.82 4.36 2.30
CA ALA A 118 -18.45 3.95 0.96
C ALA A 118 -18.78 5.04 -0.07
N ARG A 119 -17.90 5.26 -1.05
CA ARG A 119 -18.14 6.20 -2.15
C ARG A 119 -18.53 5.42 -3.39
N TYR A 120 -19.79 5.55 -3.80
CA TYR A 120 -20.30 5.04 -5.06
C TYR A 120 -19.86 5.96 -6.19
N VAL A 121 -19.38 5.39 -7.29
CA VAL A 121 -19.03 6.15 -8.50
C VAL A 121 -20.31 6.27 -9.33
N LEU A 122 -20.80 7.48 -9.50
CA LEU A 122 -22.09 7.76 -10.15
C LEU A 122 -21.90 8.13 -11.63
N GLU A 123 -22.99 8.16 -12.39
CA GLU A 123 -22.98 8.74 -13.73
C GLU A 123 -22.51 10.20 -13.68
N GLY A 124 -21.47 10.51 -14.46
CA GLY A 124 -20.84 11.84 -14.49
C GLY A 124 -19.62 11.98 -13.58
N ASP A 125 -19.33 11.02 -12.70
CA ASP A 125 -18.06 10.98 -11.97
C ASP A 125 -16.92 10.50 -12.90
N GLU A 126 -15.81 11.22 -12.90
CA GLU A 126 -14.57 10.78 -13.56
C GLU A 126 -13.71 9.99 -12.56
N LEU A 127 -13.70 8.66 -12.70
CA LEU A 127 -12.84 7.79 -11.93
C LEU A 127 -11.60 7.38 -12.74
N SER A 128 -10.42 7.69 -12.22
CA SER A 128 -9.14 7.18 -12.72
C SER A 128 -8.41 6.45 -11.60
N ILE A 129 -7.96 5.22 -11.86
CA ILE A 129 -7.10 4.51 -10.91
C ILE A 129 -5.65 4.80 -11.25
N TRP A 130 -4.94 5.41 -10.33
CA TRP A 130 -3.54 5.77 -10.54
C TRP A 130 -2.60 4.57 -10.38
N GLY A 131 -2.88 3.70 -9.41
CA GLY A 131 -2.14 2.46 -9.16
C GLY A 131 -2.71 1.65 -7.99
N VAL A 132 -2.15 0.45 -7.80
CA VAL A 132 -2.53 -0.50 -6.75
C VAL A 132 -1.52 -0.44 -5.60
N ILE A 133 -1.99 -0.35 -4.36
CA ILE A 133 -1.13 -0.40 -3.18
C ILE A 133 -0.78 -1.87 -2.91
N THR A 134 0.51 -2.18 -2.96
CA THR A 134 1.03 -3.55 -2.74
C THR A 134 1.47 -3.76 -1.30
N SER A 135 2.01 -2.72 -0.66
CA SER A 135 2.48 -2.77 0.72
C SER A 135 2.49 -1.38 1.37
N THR A 136 2.57 -1.36 2.70
CA THR A 136 2.81 -0.13 3.47
C THR A 136 3.97 -0.34 4.43
N VAL A 137 4.73 0.73 4.64
CA VAL A 137 5.84 0.79 5.59
C VAL A 137 5.49 1.82 6.66
N ARG A 138 5.51 1.41 7.92
CA ARG A 138 5.29 2.28 9.08
C ARG A 138 6.53 2.33 9.95
N SER A 139 6.97 3.54 10.29
CA SER A 139 7.94 3.75 11.37
C SER A 139 7.22 3.89 12.70
N HIS A 140 7.74 3.25 13.74
CA HIS A 140 7.21 3.32 15.12
C HIS A 140 8.15 4.03 16.09
N VAL A 141 9.28 4.55 15.59
CA VAL A 141 10.30 5.30 16.32
C VAL A 141 10.27 6.77 15.94
#